data_AF-A0A6N7HA43-F1
#
_entry.id   AF-A0A6N7HA43-F1
#
_cell.length_a   1.000
_cell.length_b   1.000
_cell.length_c   1.000
_cell.angle_alpha   90.00
_cell.angle_beta   90.00
_cell.angle_gamma   90.00
#
_symmetry.space_group_name_H-M   'P 1'
#
loop_
_entity.id
_entity.type
_entity.pdbx_description
1 polymer ?
#
loop_
_entity_poly.entity_id
_entity_poly.type
_entity_poly.pdbx_seq_one_letter_code
_entity_poly.pdbx_strand_id
1 'polypeptide(L)' 'MTEPRWSVRCNDPFGRDRALMVLVEDGRVVLVPPPGAAAVLSAQQARGLGLMLDQAAVRAQDRRAG' A
#
# COMPACT_ATOMS: atom_id res chain seq x y z
N MET A 1 -11.19 -1.86 -16.38
CA MET A 1 -11.62 -1.76 -14.96
C MET A 1 -10.47 -1.13 -14.20
N THR A 2 -10.72 -0.14 -13.34
CA THR A 2 -9.64 0.49 -12.55
C THR A 2 -9.12 -0.50 -11.52
N GLU A 3 -7.83 -0.75 -11.48
CA GLU A 3 -7.26 -1.73 -10.56
C GLU A 3 -7.41 -1.28 -9.09
N PRO A 4 -7.56 -2.22 -8.13
CA PRO A 4 -7.70 -1.90 -6.73
C PRO A 4 -6.54 -1.04 -6.21
N ARG A 5 -6.88 0.04 -5.50
CA ARG A 5 -5.91 0.97 -4.92
C ARG A 5 -6.33 1.43 -3.54
N TRP A 6 -5.39 1.42 -2.60
CA TRP A 6 -5.56 1.91 -1.24
C TRP A 6 -4.51 2.99 -0.93
N SER A 7 -4.90 3.97 -0.13
CA SER A 7 -4.02 5.02 0.37
C SER A 7 -3.86 4.88 1.87
N VAL A 8 -2.60 4.80 2.32
CA VAL A 8 -2.24 4.64 3.74
C VAL A 8 -1.56 5.91 4.21
N ARG A 9 -2.19 6.61 5.17
CA ARG A 9 -1.57 7.78 5.79
C ARG A 9 -0.27 7.37 6.49
N CYS A 10 0.79 8.13 6.24
CA CYS A 10 2.11 7.99 6.85
C CYS A 10 2.77 9.36 6.99
N ASN A 11 3.97 9.39 7.56
CA ASN A 11 4.83 10.57 7.54
C ASN A 11 6.03 10.32 6.62
N ASP A 12 6.70 11.37 6.18
CA ASP A 12 8.07 11.25 5.67
C ASP A 12 9.10 11.39 6.82
N PRO A 13 10.41 11.19 6.56
CA PRO A 13 11.44 11.33 7.60
C PRO A 13 11.53 12.72 8.23
N PHE A 14 10.90 13.74 7.63
CA PHE A 14 10.84 15.10 8.16
C PHE A 14 9.54 15.36 8.93
N GLY A 15 8.75 14.32 9.20
CA GLY A 15 7.51 14.39 9.97
C GLY A 15 6.33 14.95 9.21
N ARG A 16 6.44 15.21 7.89
CA ARG A 16 5.32 15.76 7.12
C ARG A 16 4.33 14.66 6.77
N ASP A 17 3.04 14.98 6.83
CA ASP A 17 1.99 14.05 6.43
C ASP A 17 2.09 13.71 4.93
N ARG A 18 2.00 12.42 4.64
CA ARG A 18 2.10 11.82 3.31
C ARG A 18 1.18 10.61 3.19
N ALA A 19 1.21 9.97 2.02
CA ALA A 19 0.53 8.72 1.76
C ALA A 19 1.44 7.70 1.06
N LEU A 20 1.38 6.45 1.53
CA LEU A 20 1.87 5.26 0.84
C LEU A 20 0.70 4.68 0.06
N MET A 21 0.90 4.32 -1.21
CA MET A 21 -0.13 3.65 -2.00
C MET A 21 0.13 2.15 -2.04
N VAL A 22 -0.95 1.38 -1.94
CA VAL A 22 -0.96 -0.07 -2.19
C VAL A 22 -1.81 -0.30 -3.43
N LEU A 23 -1.27 -1.00 -4.42
CA LEU A 23 -1.93 -1.30 -5.69
C LEU A 23 -1.85 -2.81 -5.95
N VAL A 24 -2.74 -3.32 -6.79
CA VAL A 24 -2.59 -4.64 -7.40
C VAL A 24 -2.41 -4.43 -8.89
N GLU A 25 -1.31 -4.94 -9.45
CA GLU A 25 -0.96 -4.83 -10.87
C GLU A 25 -0.41 -6.17 -11.35
N ASP A 26 -0.97 -6.70 -12.45
CA ASP A 26 -0.59 -7.99 -13.04
C ASP A 26 -0.48 -9.14 -12.02
N GLY A 27 -1.45 -9.21 -11.09
CA GLY A 27 -1.46 -10.21 -10.03
C GLY A 27 -0.28 -10.08 -9.06
N ARG A 28 0.27 -8.89 -8.89
CA ARG A 28 1.31 -8.54 -7.91
C ARG A 28 0.84 -7.39 -7.04
N VAL A 29 1.24 -7.40 -5.77
CA VAL A 29 1.03 -6.26 -4.88
C VAL A 29 2.17 -5.28 -5.08
N VAL A 30 1.84 -4.03 -5.37
CA VAL A 30 2.81 -2.94 -5.58
C VAL A 30 2.65 -1.91 -4.47
N LEU A 31 3.78 -1.57 -3.84
CA LEU A 31 3.87 -0.52 -2.83
C LEU A 31 4.55 0.70 -3.43
N VAL A 32 3.86 1.84 -3.44
CA VAL A 32 4.42 3.11 -3.95
C VAL A 32 4.59 4.08 -2.79
N PRO A 33 5.85 4.39 -2.39
CA PRO A 33 6.11 5.32 -1.30
C PRO A 33 5.75 6.77 -1.71
N PRO A 34 5.68 7.70 -0.74
CA PRO A 34 5.60 9.11 -1.03
C PRO A 34 6.68 9.55 -2.04
N PRO A 35 6.38 10.45 -3.00
CA PRO A 35 7.36 10.90 -3.99
C PRO A 35 8.62 11.47 -3.33
N GLY A 36 9.78 10.92 -3.71
CA GLY A 36 11.09 11.39 -3.24
C GLY A 36 11.39 11.16 -1.76
N ALA A 37 10.60 10.35 -1.05
CA ALA A 37 10.79 10.09 0.37
C ALA A 37 10.42 8.66 0.77
N ALA A 38 11.01 8.19 1.87
CA ALA A 38 10.54 6.98 2.54
C ALA A 38 9.20 7.24 3.24
N ALA A 39 8.37 6.20 3.36
CA ALA A 39 7.24 6.23 4.27
C ALA A 39 7.70 5.83 5.68
N VAL A 40 7.43 6.69 6.65
CA VAL A 40 7.61 6.43 8.07
C VAL A 40 6.23 6.17 8.67
N LEU A 41 6.07 5.01 9.32
CA LEU A 41 4.80 4.59 9.91
C LEU A 41 4.96 4.46 11.42
N SER A 42 3.96 4.94 12.17
CA SER A 42 3.78 4.51 13.56
C SER A 42 3.48 3.01 13.62
N ALA A 43 3.64 2.41 14.80
CA ALA A 43 3.29 1.01 15.03
C ALA A 43 1.82 0.70 14.65
N GLN A 44 0.89 1.63 14.89
CA GLN A 44 -0.51 1.45 14.51
C GLN A 44 -0.71 1.48 12.99
N GLN A 45 -0.08 2.44 12.29
CA GLN A 45 -0.13 2.51 10.83
C GLN A 45 0.53 1.28 10.17
N ALA A 46 1.62 0.78 10.73
CA ALA A 46 2.29 -0.44 10.25
C ALA A 46 1.39 -1.68 10.35
N ARG A 47 0.66 -1.84 11.48
CA ARG A 47 -0.34 -2.91 11.60
C ARG A 47 -1.49 -2.75 10.61
N GLY A 48 -1.98 -1.51 10.42
CA GLY A 48 -3.01 -1.21 9.44
C GLY A 48 -2.58 -1.54 8.00
N LEU A 49 -1.31 -1.25 7.67
CA LEU A 49 -0.72 -1.63 6.38
C LEU A 49 -0.72 -3.16 6.22
N GLY A 50 -0.37 -3.93 7.25
CA GLY A 50 -0.44 -5.40 7.21
C GLY A 50 -1.81 -5.92 6.78
N LEU A 51 -2.88 -5.42 7.41
CA LEU A 51 -4.26 -5.80 7.06
C LEU A 51 -4.63 -5.44 5.61
N MET A 52 -4.12 -4.32 5.10
CA MET A 52 -4.33 -3.92 3.71
C MET A 52 -3.52 -4.80 2.74
N LEU A 53 -2.31 -5.20 3.11
CA LEU A 53 -1.49 -6.11 2.32
C LEU A 53 -2.14 -7.50 2.21
N ASP A 54 -2.75 -8.00 3.28
CA ASP A 54 -3.51 -9.26 3.23
C ASP A 54 -4.66 -9.18 2.23
N GLN A 55 -5.42 -8.08 2.25
CA GLN A 55 -6.50 -7.85 1.28
C GLN A 55 -5.98 -7.73 -0.16
N ALA A 56 -4.88 -7.02 -0.37
CA ALA A 56 -4.27 -6.87 -1.68
C ALA A 56 -3.74 -8.21 -2.22
N ALA A 57 -3.17 -9.06 -1.37
CA ALA A 57 -2.67 -10.38 -1.73
C ALA A 57 -3.79 -11.29 -2.25
N VAL A 58 -4.95 -11.31 -1.58
CA VAL A 58 -6.13 -12.06 -2.04
C VAL A 58 -6.56 -11.59 -3.44
N ARG A 59 -6.68 -10.27 -3.65
CA ARG A 59 -7.06 -9.72 -4.96
C ARG A 59 -6.03 -10.00 -6.05
N ALA A 60 -4.75 -10.01 -5.71
CA ALA A 60 -3.68 -10.36 -6.62
C ALA A 60 -3.75 -11.85 -7.05
N GLN A 61 -4.11 -12.75 -6.14
CA GLN A 61 -4.31 -14.17 -6.42
C GLN A 61 -5.51 -14.40 -7.36
N ASP A 62 -6.65 -13.77 -7.06
CA ASP A 62 -7.86 -13.86 -7.91
C ASP A 62 -7.55 -13.46 -9.37
N ARG A 63 -6.70 -12.44 -9.56
CA ARG A 63 -6.30 -11.94 -10.87
C ARG A 63 -5.30 -12.82 -11.61
N ARG A 64 -4.58 -13.71 -10.92
CA ARG A 64 -3.72 -14.72 -11.57
C ARG A 64 -4.52 -15.94 -12.03
N ALA A 65 -5.67 -16.19 -11.41
CA ALA A 65 -6.48 -17.37 -11.65
C ALA A 65 -7.50 -17.22 -12.80
N GLY A 66 -7.79 -15.98 -13.22
CA GLY A 66 -8.66 -15.65 -14.36
C GLY A 66 -7.89 -15.05 -15.51
#